data_AF-A0A2V7K3Z3-F1
#
_entry.id   AF-A0A2V7K3Z3-F1
#
_cell.length_a   1.000
_cell.length_b   1.000
_cell.length_c   1.000
_cell.angle_alpha   90.00
_cell.angle_beta   90.00
_cell.angle_gamma   90.00
#
_symmetry.space_group_name_H-M   'P 1'
#
loop_
_entity.id
_entity.type
_entity.pdbx_description
1 polymer ?
#
loop_
_entity_poly.entity_id
_entity_poly.type
_entity_poly.pdbx_seq_one_letter_code
_entity_poly.pdbx_strand_id
1 'polypeptide(L)'
;LFGAVLVIALLVVHRPAPWLALLRRVAHALLPGRLADRVTHVAEGLVAGLEVLKSPGRFVGVVAWSLLLWLVNGASFAICFQAFGLPVPAEGALLLQGIIGFGVALPSSPGFVGVFEAATRATLAVYGIGATRAVSYAVGYHLTTFVPITLLGLYSLSRMRLHLAELRAAADVED
;
A
#
# COMPACT_ATOMS: atom_id res chain seq x y z
N LEU A 1 -10.22 -8.81 -17.63
CA LEU A 1 -9.66 -9.43 -16.40
C LEU A 1 -10.00 -8.62 -15.15
N PHE A 2 -9.50 -7.39 -14.98
CA PHE A 2 -9.74 -6.55 -13.80
C PHE A 2 -11.22 -6.27 -13.49
N GLY A 3 -12.04 -5.96 -14.50
CA GLY A 3 -13.48 -5.74 -14.29
C GLY A 3 -14.22 -6.99 -13.81
N ALA A 4 -13.83 -8.18 -14.30
CA ALA A 4 -14.39 -9.45 -13.85
C ALA A 4 -13.98 -9.77 -12.40
N VAL A 5 -12.72 -9.52 -12.04
CA VAL A 5 -12.22 -9.65 -10.66
C VAL A 5 -12.95 -8.70 -9.72
N LEU A 6 -13.19 -7.45 -10.16
CA LEU A 6 -13.94 -6.46 -9.38
C LEU A 6 -15.40 -6.88 -9.19
N VAL A 7 -16.06 -7.38 -10.24
CA VAL A 7 -17.44 -7.89 -10.14
C VAL A 7 -17.51 -9.11 -9.22
N ILE A 8 -16.57 -10.06 -9.33
CA ILE A 8 -16.48 -11.22 -8.43
C ILE A 8 -16.27 -10.75 -6.99
N ALA A 9 -15.36 -9.80 -6.75
CA ALA A 9 -15.15 -9.22 -5.44
C ALA A 9 -16.43 -8.56 -4.89
N LEU A 10 -17.13 -7.76 -5.69
CA LEU A 10 -18.40 -7.13 -5.31
C LEU A 10 -19.46 -8.18 -4.96
N LEU A 11 -19.56 -9.27 -5.73
CA LEU A 11 -20.52 -10.36 -5.51
C LEU A 11 -20.22 -11.15 -4.23
N VAL A 12 -18.95 -11.49 -3.98
CA VAL A 12 -18.50 -12.16 -2.75
C VAL A 12 -18.82 -11.29 -1.53
N VAL A 13 -18.66 -9.98 -1.65
CA VAL A 13 -18.84 -9.01 -0.57
C VAL A 13 -20.31 -8.73 -0.26
N HIS A 14 -21.19 -8.78 -1.26
CA HIS A 14 -22.63 -8.60 -1.04
C HIS A 14 -23.28 -9.83 -0.39
N ARG A 15 -22.65 -11.01 -0.46
CA ARG A 15 -23.13 -12.26 0.16
C ARG A 15 -21.98 -13.02 0.84
N PRO A 16 -21.37 -12.49 1.91
CA PRO A 16 -20.16 -13.10 2.48
C PRO A 16 -20.41 -14.40 3.25
N ALA A 17 -21.59 -14.54 3.87
CA ALA A 17 -21.94 -15.69 4.70
C ALA A 17 -21.77 -17.07 4.02
N PRO A 18 -22.29 -17.32 2.80
CA PRO A 18 -22.10 -18.60 2.13
C PRO A 18 -20.64 -18.88 1.75
N TRP A 19 -19.87 -17.85 1.38
CA TRP A 19 -18.47 -18.00 0.99
C TRP A 19 -17.57 -18.28 2.19
N LEU A 20 -17.77 -17.60 3.31
CA LEU A 20 -17.06 -17.87 4.56
C LEU A 20 -17.39 -19.27 5.10
N ALA A 21 -18.65 -19.70 5.01
CA ALA A 21 -19.05 -21.04 5.42
C ALA A 21 -18.40 -22.14 4.56
N LEU A 22 -18.33 -21.94 3.23
CA LEU A 22 -17.64 -22.85 2.33
C LEU A 22 -16.13 -22.88 2.60
N LEU A 23 -15.51 -21.72 2.75
CA LEU A 23 -14.09 -21.58 3.05
C LEU A 23 -13.72 -22.27 4.37
N ARG A 24 -14.51 -22.05 5.43
CA ARG A 24 -14.31 -22.70 6.73
C ARG A 24 -14.37 -24.23 6.62
N ARG A 25 -15.37 -24.76 5.89
CA ARG A 25 -15.52 -26.21 5.66
C ARG A 25 -14.34 -26.80 4.89
N VAL A 26 -13.91 -26.14 3.82
CA VAL A 26 -12.78 -26.59 2.99
C VAL A 26 -11.47 -26.50 3.78
N ALA A 27 -11.24 -25.39 4.49
CA ALA A 27 -10.05 -25.18 5.31
C ALA A 27 -9.94 -26.24 6.41
N HIS A 28 -11.01 -26.54 7.14
CA HIS A 28 -11.01 -27.56 8.19
C HIS A 28 -10.90 -29.00 7.65
N ALA A 29 -11.27 -29.24 6.39
CA ALA A 29 -11.14 -30.55 5.76
C ALA A 29 -9.72 -30.81 5.21
N LEU A 30 -8.99 -29.76 4.82
CA LEU A 30 -7.70 -29.89 4.12
C LEU A 30 -6.50 -29.47 4.96
N LEU A 31 -6.69 -28.67 6.01
CA LEU A 31 -5.60 -28.09 6.80
C LEU A 31 -5.67 -28.53 8.28
N PRO A 32 -4.52 -28.56 8.98
CA PRO A 32 -4.49 -28.72 10.43
C PRO A 32 -5.30 -27.59 11.11
N GLY A 33 -6.03 -27.90 12.19
CA GLY A 33 -7.00 -26.98 12.82
C GLY A 33 -6.47 -25.57 13.04
N ARG A 34 -5.26 -25.42 13.59
CA ARG A 34 -4.62 -24.11 13.80
C ARG A 34 -4.46 -23.26 12.52
N LEU A 35 -4.16 -23.90 11.39
CA LEU A 35 -4.00 -23.19 10.11
C LEU A 35 -5.38 -22.90 9.48
N ALA A 36 -6.34 -23.81 9.66
CA ALA A 36 -7.72 -23.60 9.21
C ALA A 36 -8.40 -22.43 9.93
N ASP A 37 -8.19 -22.31 11.24
CA ASP A 37 -8.72 -21.21 12.06
C ASP A 37 -8.08 -19.88 11.64
N ARG A 38 -6.75 -19.85 11.47
CA ARG A 38 -6.04 -18.64 11.02
C ARG A 38 -6.51 -18.17 9.63
N VAL A 39 -6.69 -19.09 8.68
CA VAL A 39 -7.20 -18.77 7.34
C VAL A 39 -8.63 -18.23 7.41
N THR A 40 -9.48 -18.82 8.27
CA THR A 40 -10.87 -18.38 8.44
C THR A 40 -10.92 -16.98 9.06
N HIS A 41 -10.10 -16.71 10.08
CA HIS A 41 -10.01 -15.39 10.72
C HIS A 41 -9.55 -14.29 9.74
N VAL A 42 -8.51 -14.57 8.94
CA VAL A 42 -8.05 -13.65 7.88
C VAL A 42 -9.17 -13.39 6.86
N ALA A 43 -9.92 -14.42 6.46
CA ALA A 43 -11.03 -14.28 5.52
C ALA A 43 -12.19 -13.44 6.09
N GLU A 44 -12.52 -13.62 7.37
CA GLU A 44 -13.53 -12.81 8.07
C GLU A 44 -13.10 -11.34 8.14
N GLY A 45 -11.84 -11.05 8.48
CA GLY A 45 -11.28 -9.70 8.47
C GLY A 45 -11.29 -9.04 7.08
N LEU A 46 -10.96 -9.81 6.03
CA LEU A 46 -11.05 -9.33 4.65
C LEU A 46 -12.49 -8.99 4.26
N VAL A 47 -13.44 -9.86 4.59
CA VAL A 47 -14.87 -9.60 4.36
C VAL A 47 -15.33 -8.35 5.11
N ALA A 48 -14.92 -8.19 6.38
CA ALA A 48 -15.24 -7.03 7.19
C ALA A 48 -14.70 -5.73 6.57
N GLY A 49 -13.44 -5.73 6.11
CA GLY A 49 -12.84 -4.58 5.41
C GLY A 49 -13.54 -4.24 4.09
N LEU A 50 -14.07 -5.26 3.42
CA LEU A 50 -14.82 -5.09 2.17
C LEU A 50 -16.26 -4.62 2.40
N GLU A 51 -16.80 -4.59 3.63
CA GLU A 51 -18.15 -4.10 3.91
C GLU A 51 -18.36 -2.65 3.48
N VAL A 52 -17.30 -1.85 3.35
CA VAL A 52 -17.37 -0.48 2.81
C VAL A 52 -17.98 -0.45 1.40
N LEU A 53 -17.83 -1.52 0.62
CA LEU A 53 -18.42 -1.67 -0.72
C LEU A 53 -19.95 -1.77 -0.70
N LYS A 54 -20.55 -2.11 0.45
CA LYS A 54 -22.01 -2.17 0.63
C LYS A 54 -22.65 -0.77 0.71
N SER A 55 -21.85 0.26 0.97
CA SER A 55 -22.30 1.66 1.01
C SER A 55 -21.73 2.41 -0.20
N PRO A 56 -22.54 2.67 -1.26
CA PRO A 56 -22.06 3.34 -2.46
C PRO A 56 -21.40 4.68 -2.17
N GLY A 57 -21.94 5.47 -1.23
CA GLY A 57 -21.37 6.76 -0.84
C GLY A 57 -20.00 6.62 -0.17
N ARG A 58 -19.84 5.68 0.77
CA ARG A 58 -18.53 5.44 1.42
C ARG A 58 -17.51 4.89 0.42
N PHE A 59 -17.94 3.97 -0.44
CA PHE A 59 -17.09 3.41 -1.49
C PHE A 59 -16.58 4.49 -2.44
N VAL A 60 -17.46 5.35 -2.96
CA VAL A 60 -17.07 6.48 -3.82
C VAL A 60 -16.10 7.41 -3.07
N GLY A 61 -16.37 7.69 -1.79
CA GLY A 61 -15.47 8.50 -0.96
C GLY A 61 -14.07 7.90 -0.85
N VAL A 62 -13.96 6.59 -0.59
CA VAL A 62 -12.67 5.88 -0.52
C VAL A 62 -11.96 5.92 -1.87
N VAL A 63 -12.65 5.60 -2.97
CA VAL A 63 -12.07 5.63 -4.32
C VAL A 63 -11.58 7.04 -4.67
N ALA A 64 -12.38 8.07 -4.39
CA ALA A 64 -12.02 9.45 -4.65
C ALA A 64 -10.78 9.88 -3.84
N TRP A 65 -10.73 9.55 -2.55
CA TRP A 65 -9.57 9.83 -1.72
C TRP A 65 -8.33 9.06 -2.18
N SER A 66 -8.47 7.80 -2.55
CA SER A 66 -7.36 7.02 -3.12
C SER A 66 -6.84 7.65 -4.40
N LEU A 67 -7.71 7.99 -5.35
CA LEU A 67 -7.30 8.65 -6.59
C LEU A 67 -6.62 10.00 -6.32
N LEU A 68 -7.16 10.80 -5.41
CA LEU A 68 -6.57 12.08 -5.03
C LEU A 68 -5.15 11.89 -4.46
N LEU A 69 -4.96 10.94 -3.55
CA LEU A 69 -3.64 10.64 -2.98
C LEU A 69 -2.65 10.17 -4.04
N TRP A 70 -3.08 9.33 -4.98
CA TRP A 70 -2.24 8.87 -6.09
C TRP A 70 -1.83 10.01 -7.01
N LEU A 71 -2.77 10.90 -7.36
CA LEU A 71 -2.51 12.09 -8.17
C LEU A 71 -1.56 13.07 -7.47
N VAL A 72 -1.78 13.33 -6.17
CA VAL A 72 -0.89 14.17 -5.36
C VAL A 72 0.52 13.57 -5.32
N ASN A 73 0.64 12.26 -5.13
CA ASN A 73 1.94 11.59 -5.12
C ASN A 73 2.63 11.64 -6.49
N GLY A 74 1.88 11.44 -7.59
CA GLY A 74 2.41 11.58 -8.95
C GLY A 74 2.85 13.02 -9.24
N ALA A 75 2.06 14.01 -8.83
CA ALA A 75 2.40 15.42 -8.96
C ALA A 75 3.65 15.78 -8.15
N SER A 76 3.83 15.23 -6.95
CA SER A 76 5.04 15.43 -6.14
C SER A 76 6.31 14.97 -6.86
N PHE A 77 6.28 13.81 -7.54
CA PHE A 77 7.40 13.36 -8.37
C PHE A 77 7.67 14.34 -9.53
N ALA A 78 6.64 14.77 -10.26
CA ALA A 78 6.78 15.71 -11.36
C ALA A 78 7.33 17.08 -10.91
N ILE A 79 6.85 17.60 -9.78
CA ILE A 79 7.36 18.84 -9.17
C ILE A 79 8.82 18.66 -8.77
N CYS A 80 9.19 17.51 -8.23
CA CYS A 80 10.58 17.25 -7.87
C CYS A 80 11.47 17.12 -9.12
N PHE A 81 10.98 16.57 -10.24
CA PHE A 81 11.74 16.58 -11.51
C PHE A 81 12.09 18.02 -11.92
N GLN A 82 11.13 18.94 -11.82
CA GLN A 82 11.34 20.36 -12.08
C GLN A 82 12.35 20.97 -11.12
N ALA A 83 12.26 20.66 -9.82
CA ALA A 83 13.19 21.16 -8.81
C ALA A 83 14.64 20.72 -9.05
N PHE A 84 14.86 19.54 -9.63
CA PHE A 84 16.17 19.02 -10.01
C PHE A 84 16.56 19.31 -11.48
N GLY A 85 15.74 20.07 -12.21
CA GLY A 85 15.96 20.42 -13.61
C GLY A 85 16.06 19.21 -14.54
N LEU A 86 15.32 18.13 -14.24
CA LEU A 86 15.30 16.92 -15.05
C LEU A 86 14.35 17.12 -16.25
N PRO A 87 14.80 16.92 -17.51
CA PRO A 87 13.97 17.05 -18.71
C PRO A 87 13.07 15.81 -18.90
N VAL A 88 12.29 15.47 -17.88
CA VAL A 88 11.38 14.31 -17.88
C VAL A 88 9.95 14.83 -17.96
N PRO A 89 9.15 14.33 -18.91
CA PRO A 89 7.77 14.78 -19.04
C PRO A 89 6.89 14.24 -17.89
N ALA A 90 5.69 14.80 -17.71
CA ALA A 90 4.84 14.50 -16.55
C ALA A 90 4.42 13.02 -16.48
N GLU A 91 4.24 12.36 -17.61
CA GLU A 91 3.97 10.92 -17.69
C GLU A 91 5.12 10.07 -17.12
N GLY A 92 6.35 10.60 -17.10
CA GLY A 92 7.48 9.95 -16.44
C GLY A 92 7.30 9.82 -14.93
N ALA A 93 6.54 10.72 -14.30
CA ALA A 93 6.21 10.61 -12.89
C ALA A 93 5.22 9.48 -12.61
N LEU A 94 4.27 9.24 -13.53
CA LEU A 94 3.34 8.12 -13.45
C LEU A 94 4.07 6.78 -13.66
N LEU A 95 5.01 6.73 -14.62
CA LEU A 95 5.86 5.56 -14.82
C LEU A 95 6.70 5.26 -13.57
N LEU A 96 7.33 6.28 -12.99
CA LEU A 96 8.11 6.17 -11.77
C LEU A 96 7.24 5.67 -10.61
N GLN A 97 6.06 6.25 -10.42
CA GLN A 97 5.11 5.82 -9.40
C GLN A 97 4.72 4.35 -9.58
N GLY A 98 4.44 3.91 -10.81
CA GLY A 98 4.13 2.51 -11.10
C GLY A 98 5.28 1.56 -10.76
N ILE A 99 6.50 1.87 -11.20
CA ILE A 99 7.69 1.05 -10.94
C ILE A 99 8.00 0.97 -9.43
N ILE A 100 7.91 2.08 -8.71
CA ILE A 100 8.05 2.09 -7.24
C ILE A 100 6.95 1.26 -6.58
N GLY A 101 5.71 1.34 -7.07
CA GLY A 101 4.59 0.55 -6.55
C GLY A 101 4.86 -0.95 -6.60
N PHE A 102 5.50 -1.44 -7.66
CA PHE A 102 5.96 -2.83 -7.74
C PHE A 102 7.11 -3.12 -6.76
N GLY A 103 8.06 -2.19 -6.61
CA GLY A 103 9.17 -2.33 -5.67
C GLY A 103 8.72 -2.43 -4.21
N VAL A 104 7.70 -1.67 -3.83
CA VAL A 104 7.11 -1.66 -2.47
C VAL A 104 6.33 -2.94 -2.17
N ALA A 105 5.82 -3.64 -3.19
CA ALA A 105 5.13 -4.92 -3.01
C ALA A 105 6.08 -6.07 -2.61
N LEU A 106 7.39 -5.89 -2.79
CA LEU A 106 8.39 -6.86 -2.40
C LEU A 106 8.78 -6.67 -0.92
N PRO A 107 9.05 -7.75 -0.16
CA PRO A 107 9.65 -7.65 1.16
C PRO A 107 11.00 -6.91 1.06
N SER A 108 11.13 -5.77 1.73
CA SER A 108 12.27 -4.87 1.55
C SER A 108 12.85 -4.35 2.87
N SER A 109 13.94 -3.57 2.75
CA SER A 109 14.51 -2.79 3.84
C SER A 109 13.50 -1.84 4.49
N PRO A 110 13.66 -1.51 5.79
CA PRO A 110 12.85 -0.49 6.44
C PRO A 110 12.88 0.83 5.66
N GLY A 111 11.72 1.42 5.42
CA GLY A 111 11.60 2.66 4.65
C GLY A 111 11.98 2.53 3.18
N PHE A 112 12.12 1.33 2.62
CA PHE A 112 12.44 1.11 1.19
C PHE A 112 13.76 1.72 0.71
N VAL A 113 14.70 1.97 1.64
CA VAL A 113 16.03 2.49 1.32
C VAL A 113 16.77 1.52 0.40
N GLY A 114 17.28 2.02 -0.72
CA GLY A 114 17.93 1.26 -1.78
C GLY A 114 16.95 0.82 -2.87
N VAL A 115 15.78 0.27 -2.51
CA VAL A 115 14.76 -0.16 -3.48
C VAL A 115 14.17 1.04 -4.21
N PHE A 116 13.85 2.10 -3.47
CA PHE A 116 13.34 3.35 -4.04
C PHE A 116 14.36 3.98 -5.01
N GLU A 117 15.63 4.07 -4.62
CA GLU A 117 16.70 4.64 -5.43
C GLU A 117 16.98 3.79 -6.68
N ALA A 118 16.96 2.47 -6.56
CA ALA A 118 17.14 1.56 -7.67
C ALA A 118 15.98 1.68 -8.68
N ALA A 119 14.73 1.66 -8.21
CA ALA A 119 13.54 1.85 -9.03
C ALA A 119 13.55 3.21 -9.76
N THR A 120 13.93 4.27 -9.04
CA THR A 120 14.03 5.61 -9.60
C THR A 120 15.13 5.72 -10.65
N ARG A 121 16.32 5.17 -10.37
CA ARG A 121 17.42 5.12 -11.33
C ARG A 121 17.02 4.34 -12.59
N ALA A 122 16.39 3.18 -12.44
CA ALA A 122 15.95 2.37 -13.56
C ALA A 122 14.92 3.11 -14.43
N THR A 123 13.95 3.77 -13.79
CA THR A 123 12.93 4.56 -14.50
C THR A 123 13.54 5.74 -15.25
N LEU A 124 14.38 6.53 -14.59
CA LEU A 124 14.98 7.73 -15.18
C LEU A 124 16.01 7.40 -16.27
N ALA A 125 16.60 6.20 -16.26
CA ALA A 125 17.46 5.73 -17.35
C ALA A 125 16.69 5.58 -18.68
N VAL A 126 15.40 5.23 -18.64
CA VAL A 126 14.53 5.17 -19.84
C VAL A 126 14.42 6.55 -20.50
N TYR A 127 14.48 7.62 -19.72
CA TYR A 127 14.48 9.01 -20.19
C TYR A 127 15.88 9.58 -20.46
N GLY A 128 16.92 8.73 -20.49
CA GLY A 128 18.29 9.15 -20.75
C GLY A 128 18.95 9.95 -19.62
N ILE A 129 18.38 9.94 -18.41
CA ILE A 129 18.97 10.64 -17.27
C ILE A 129 20.14 9.82 -16.70
N GLY A 130 21.30 10.46 -16.58
CA GLY A 130 22.50 9.83 -16.01
C GLY A 130 22.31 9.41 -14.55
N ALA A 131 22.96 8.30 -14.17
CA ALA A 131 22.80 7.66 -12.87
C ALA A 131 23.04 8.61 -11.68
N THR A 132 24.05 9.48 -11.74
CA THR A 132 24.35 10.45 -10.69
C THR A 132 23.15 11.38 -10.45
N ARG A 133 22.60 11.98 -11.51
CA ARG A 133 21.43 12.88 -11.40
C ARG A 133 20.20 12.15 -10.89
N ALA A 134 19.97 10.93 -11.38
CA ALA A 134 18.85 10.10 -10.96
C ALA A 134 18.92 9.72 -9.47
N VAL A 135 20.11 9.37 -8.97
CA VAL A 135 20.31 9.06 -7.55
C VAL A 135 20.19 10.32 -6.67
N SER A 136 20.73 11.46 -7.11
CA SER A 136 20.56 12.73 -6.38
C SER A 136 19.09 13.11 -6.23
N TYR A 137 18.32 12.98 -7.31
CA TYR A 137 16.87 13.16 -7.28
C TYR A 137 16.20 12.17 -6.34
N ALA A 138 16.53 10.87 -6.45
CA ALA A 138 15.90 9.83 -5.67
C ALA A 138 16.12 10.03 -4.16
N VAL A 139 17.38 10.23 -3.74
CA VAL A 139 17.73 10.45 -2.34
C VAL A 139 17.09 11.74 -1.81
N GLY A 140 17.12 12.82 -2.59
CA GLY A 140 16.49 14.08 -2.21
C GLY A 140 14.99 13.92 -1.96
N TYR A 141 14.27 13.37 -2.95
CA TYR A 141 12.84 13.10 -2.82
C TYR A 141 12.52 12.19 -1.64
N HIS A 142 13.30 11.11 -1.49
CA HIS A 142 13.07 10.11 -0.48
C HIS A 142 13.24 10.69 0.93
N LEU A 143 14.29 11.46 1.18
CA LEU A 143 14.50 12.11 2.48
C LEU A 143 13.42 13.15 2.78
N THR A 144 13.04 13.98 1.79
CA THR A 144 12.03 15.02 1.96
C THR A 144 10.64 14.44 2.26
N THR A 145 10.35 13.23 1.83
CA THR A 145 9.07 12.56 2.11
C THR A 145 9.15 11.69 3.36
N PHE A 146 10.18 10.85 3.47
CA PHE A 146 10.33 9.89 4.54
C PHE A 146 10.54 10.55 5.91
N VAL A 147 11.42 11.56 6.01
CA VAL A 147 11.77 12.15 7.31
C VAL A 147 10.59 12.90 7.92
N PRO A 148 9.90 13.83 7.24
CA PRO A 148 8.78 14.54 7.84
C PRO A 148 7.61 13.61 8.24
N ILE A 149 7.27 12.64 7.38
CA ILE A 149 6.20 11.67 7.68
C ILE A 149 6.56 10.85 8.91
N THR A 150 7.81 10.37 9.00
CA THR A 150 8.28 9.60 10.15
C THR A 150 8.26 10.44 11.43
N LEU A 151 8.72 11.68 11.39
CA LEU A 151 8.71 12.58 12.55
C LEU A 151 7.29 12.90 13.02
N LEU A 152 6.34 13.13 12.10
CA LEU A 152 4.93 13.34 12.45
C LEU A 152 4.31 12.09 13.08
N GLY A 153 4.65 10.90 12.56
CA GLY A 153 4.24 9.63 13.14
C GLY A 153 4.79 9.43 14.56
N LEU A 154 6.09 9.65 14.76
CA LEU A 154 6.73 9.58 16.08
C LEU A 154 6.16 10.60 17.06
N TYR A 155 5.91 11.83 16.60
CA TYR A 155 5.26 12.85 17.40
C TYR A 155 3.86 12.40 17.84
N SER A 156 3.04 11.92 16.91
CA SER A 156 1.70 11.40 17.22
C SER A 156 1.76 10.24 18.22
N LEU A 157 2.68 9.28 18.00
CA LEU A 157 2.89 8.15 18.92
C LEU A 157 3.31 8.62 20.31
N SER A 158 4.20 9.60 20.44
CA SER A 158 4.60 10.14 21.76
C SER A 158 3.47 10.83 22.51
N ARG A 159 2.43 11.31 21.80
CA ARG A 159 1.24 11.95 22.38
C ARG A 159 0.18 10.93 22.77
N MET A 160 0.13 9.80 22.08
CA MET A 160 -0.70 8.67 22.45
C MET A 160 -0.01 7.94 23.60
N ARG A 161 -0.63 7.85 24.78
CA ARG A 161 -0.09 7.09 25.93
C ARG A 161 -0.16 5.57 25.71
N LEU A 162 0.16 5.09 24.51
CA LEU A 162 0.14 3.68 24.17
C LEU A 162 1.31 3.00 24.87
N HIS A 163 1.01 2.19 25.88
CA HIS A 163 2.00 1.28 26.42
C HIS A 163 2.22 0.15 25.41
N LEU A 164 3.48 -0.12 25.05
CA LEU A 164 3.83 -1.26 24.17
C LEU A 164 3.28 -2.60 24.69
N ALA A 165 3.02 -2.68 26.00
CA ALA A 165 2.36 -3.81 26.65
C ALA A 165 0.87 -3.95 26.24
N GLU A 166 0.16 -2.85 26.01
CA GLU A 166 -1.24 -2.87 25.56
C GLU A 166 -1.35 -3.30 24.08
N LEU A 167 -0.37 -2.94 23.26
CA LEU A 167 -0.29 -3.40 21.87
C LEU A 167 0.06 -4.88 21.76
N ARG A 168 0.88 -5.41 22.68
CA ARG A 168 1.16 -6.86 22.77
C ARG A 168 -0.03 -7.63 23.33
N ALA A 169 -0.67 -7.12 24.38
CA ALA A 169 -1.87 -7.75 24.93
C ALA A 169 -3.03 -7.77 23.93
N ALA A 170 -3.18 -6.75 23.08
CA ALA A 170 -4.16 -6.78 21.99
C ALA A 170 -3.82 -7.84 20.92
N ALA A 171 -2.54 -8.08 20.65
CA ALA A 171 -2.10 -9.12 19.71
C ALA A 171 -2.23 -10.54 20.29
N ASP A 172 -2.00 -10.71 21.60
CA ASP A 172 -2.10 -12.01 22.30
C ASP A 172 -3.56 -12.42 22.61
N VAL A 173 -4.51 -11.48 22.59
CA VAL A 173 -5.95 -11.77 22.71
C VAL A 173 -6.55 -12.27 21.40
N GLU A 174 -5.84 -12.13 20.28
CA GLU A 174 -6.22 -12.60 18.94
C GLU A 174 -5.59 -13.96 18.55
N ASP A 175 -4.76 -14.57 19.42
CA ASP A 175 -4.21 -15.93 19.29
C ASP A 175 -4.95 -16.94 20.19
#